data_AF-A0A167H9J3-F1
#
_entry.id   AF-A0A167H9J3-F1
#
_cell.length_a   1.000
_cell.length_b   1.000
_cell.length_c   1.000
_cell.angle_alpha   90.00
_cell.angle_beta   90.00
_cell.angle_gamma   90.00
#
_symmetry.space_group_name_H-M   'P 1'
#
loop_
_entity.id
_entity.type
_entity.pdbx_description
1 polymer ?
#
loop_
_entity_poly.entity_id
_entity_poly.type
_entity_poly.pdbx_seq_one_letter_code
_entity_poly.pdbx_strand_id
1 'polypeptide(L)'
;MLQLLRDGPMSAGELSDQFDVSKPTMSAHFAVLKEADLVHAEKAGKSVIYHLKLSVLEEALLGFVHSFGLGTQAPKLKKETAR
;
A
#
# COMPACT_ATOMS: atom_id res chain seq x y z
N MET A 1 4.30 -6.63 0.05
CA MET A 1 3.84 -5.75 1.16
C MET A 1 2.56 -5.00 0.83
N LEU A 2 2.48 -4.25 -0.28
CA LEU A 2 1.31 -3.43 -0.60
C LEU A 2 0.01 -4.24 -0.78
N GLN A 3 0.08 -5.46 -1.30
CA GLN A 3 -1.08 -6.37 -1.36
C GLN A 3 -1.57 -6.76 0.04
N LEU A 4 -0.67 -7.05 0.99
CA LEU A 4 -1.06 -7.37 2.36
C LEU A 4 -1.74 -6.16 3.04
N LEU A 5 -1.20 -4.95 2.81
CA LEU A 5 -1.79 -3.72 3.32
C LEU A 5 -3.09 -3.31 2.62
N ARG A 6 -3.40 -3.91 1.46
CA ARG A 6 -4.71 -3.76 0.80
C ARG A 6 -5.79 -4.55 1.54
N ASP A 7 -5.43 -5.71 2.09
CA ASP A 7 -6.37 -6.56 2.84
C ASP A 7 -6.65 -5.98 4.23
N GLY A 8 -5.72 -5.22 4.79
CA GLY A 8 -5.94 -4.44 6.00
C GLY A 8 -4.66 -3.84 6.58
N PRO A 9 -4.79 -2.90 7.52
CA PRO A 9 -3.63 -2.34 8.22
C PRO A 9 -2.96 -3.39 9.10
N MET A 10 -1.63 -3.37 9.12
CA MET A 10 -0.82 -4.38 9.79
C MET A 10 0.43 -3.75 10.39
N SER A 11 0.95 -4.35 11.46
CA SER A 11 2.17 -3.87 12.10
C SER A 11 3.43 -4.16 11.30
N ALA A 12 4.50 -3.42 11.57
CA ALA A 12 5.83 -3.66 10.99
C ALA A 12 6.31 -5.11 11.19
N GLY A 13 6.01 -5.68 12.37
CA GLY A 13 6.37 -7.05 12.73
C GLY A 13 5.58 -8.06 11.91
N GLU A 14 4.25 -7.95 11.92
CA GLU A 14 3.38 -8.86 11.16
C GLU A 14 3.66 -8.80 9.66
N LEU A 15 3.96 -7.62 9.11
CA LEU A 15 4.37 -7.52 7.71
C LEU A 15 5.72 -8.18 7.48
N SER A 16 6.69 -8.01 8.39
CA SER A 16 8.03 -8.58 8.24
C SER A 16 8.00 -10.11 8.32
N ASP A 17 7.15 -10.68 9.15
CA ASP A 17 7.03 -12.14 9.32
C ASP A 17 6.49 -12.83 8.05
N GLN A 18 5.83 -12.08 7.15
CA GLN A 18 5.31 -12.58 5.88
C GLN A 18 6.35 -12.56 4.74
N PHE A 19 7.57 -12.07 4.98
CA PHE A 19 8.66 -12.06 3.99
C PHE A 19 9.89 -12.76 4.56
N ASP A 20 10.54 -13.57 3.73
CA ASP A 20 11.78 -14.27 4.08
C ASP A 20 13.03 -13.36 3.94
N VAL A 21 12.91 -12.11 4.37
CA VAL A 21 13.97 -11.10 4.29
C VAL A 21 14.25 -10.50 5.67
N SER A 22 15.46 -10.01 5.86
CA SER A 22 15.90 -9.53 7.17
C SER A 22 15.10 -8.29 7.63
N LYS A 23 14.91 -8.14 8.95
CA LYS A 23 14.24 -6.97 9.56
C LYS A 23 14.87 -5.61 9.16
N PRO A 24 16.21 -5.47 9.05
CA PRO A 24 16.84 -4.28 8.48
C PRO A 24 16.39 -3.99 7.03
N THR A 25 16.32 -5.02 6.19
CA THR A 25 15.87 -4.90 4.79
C THR A 25 14.41 -4.45 4.72
N MET A 26 13.53 -5.04 5.53
CA MET A 26 12.12 -4.62 5.60
C MET A 26 11.96 -3.17 6.02
N SER A 27 12.73 -2.71 7.02
CA SER A 27 12.74 -1.31 7.44
C SER A 27 13.09 -0.36 6.30
N ALA A 28 14.04 -0.73 5.43
CA ALA A 28 14.37 0.05 4.24
C ALA A 28 13.21 0.09 3.24
N HIS A 29 12.53 -1.02 2.99
CA HIS A 29 11.34 -1.04 2.12
C HIS A 29 10.21 -0.16 2.68
N PHE A 30 9.94 -0.22 3.98
CA PHE A 30 8.97 0.68 4.62
C PHE A 30 9.35 2.15 4.46
N ALA A 31 10.64 2.49 4.56
CA ALA A 31 11.11 3.85 4.38
C ALA A 31 10.87 4.35 2.95
N VAL A 32 11.23 3.55 1.93
CA VAL A 32 11.00 3.89 0.52
C VAL A 32 9.51 4.05 0.23
N LEU A 33 8.66 3.14 0.74
CA LEU A 33 7.21 3.23 0.53
C LEU A 33 6.60 4.47 1.23
N LYS A 34 7.13 4.85 2.39
CA LYS A 34 6.72 6.06 3.10
C LYS A 34 7.18 7.32 2.38
N GLU A 35 8.40 7.33 1.85
CA GLU A 35 8.95 8.43 1.07
C GLU A 35 8.19 8.65 -0.24
N ALA A 36 7.78 7.56 -0.90
CA ALA A 36 6.92 7.58 -2.07
C ALA A 36 5.44 7.91 -1.76
N ASP A 37 5.12 8.24 -0.50
CA ASP A 37 3.77 8.52 0.00
C ASP A 37 2.72 7.41 -0.27
N LEU A 38 3.17 6.16 -0.43
CA LEU A 38 2.30 5.01 -0.69
C LEU A 38 1.72 4.39 0.58
N VAL A 39 2.38 4.61 1.72
CA VAL A 39 1.95 4.08 3.03
C VAL A 39 2.03 5.14 4.11
N HIS A 40 1.11 5.10 5.06
CA HIS A 40 1.15 5.90 6.29
C HIS A 40 1.48 5.00 7.48
N ALA A 41 2.30 5.50 8.40
CA ALA A 41 2.68 4.77 9.61
C ALA A 41 2.08 5.48 10.84
N GLU A 42 1.27 4.77 11.60
CA GLU A 42 0.68 5.24 12.85
C GLU A 42 1.29 4.50 14.03
N LYS A 43 1.57 5.22 15.13
CA LYS A 43 2.14 4.61 16.33
C LYS A 43 1.03 4.16 17.27
N ALA A 44 0.78 2.86 17.31
CA ALA A 44 -0.16 2.22 18.24
C ALA A 44 0.62 1.63 19.44
N GLY A 45 0.87 2.47 20.44
CA GLY A 45 1.59 2.07 21.66
C GLY A 45 3.05 1.68 21.40
N LYS A 46 3.38 0.39 21.53
CA LYS A 46 4.72 -0.17 21.28
C LYS A 46 4.93 -0.60 19.82
N SER A 47 3.87 -0.63 19.03
CA SER A 47 3.90 -1.10 17.64
C SER A 47 3.65 0.04 16.67
N VAL A 48 4.20 -0.09 15.45
CA VAL A 48 3.92 0.82 14.33
C VAL A 48 3.02 0.08 13.35
N ILE A 49 1.84 0.64 13.10
CA ILE A 49 0.85 0.11 12.17
C ILE A 49 0.98 0.85 10.85
N TYR A 50 1.12 0.09 9.76
CA TYR A 50 1.16 0.63 8.41
C TYR A 50 -0.23 0.55 7.78
N HIS A 51 -0.59 1.64 7.11
CA HIS A 51 -1.81 1.81 6.35
C HIS A 51 -1.47 2.08 4.89
N LEU A 52 -2.22 1.50 3.96
CA LEU A 52 -2.08 1.78 2.54
C LEU A 52 -2.76 3.10 2.18
N LYS A 53 -2.04 4.00 1.49
CA LYS A 53 -2.65 5.21 0.89
C LYS A 53 -3.22 4.85 -0.49
N LEU A 54 -4.50 4.50 -0.51
CA LEU A 54 -5.23 4.10 -1.72
C LEU A 54 -5.16 5.15 -2.84
N SER A 55 -5.31 6.44 -2.49
CA SER A 55 -5.33 7.54 -3.48
C SER A 55 -4.01 7.66 -4.28
N VAL A 56 -2.87 7.51 -3.61
CA VAL A 56 -1.54 7.61 -4.25
C VAL A 56 -1.19 6.34 -5.03
N LEU A 57 -1.60 5.18 -4.51
CA LEU A 57 -1.41 3.91 -5.22
C LEU A 57 -2.21 3.89 -6.54
N GLU A 58 -3.44 4.39 -6.54
CA GLU A 58 -4.24 4.50 -7.77
C GLU A 58 -3.56 5.40 -8.81
N GLU A 59 -3.04 6.56 -8.40
CA GLU A 59 -2.30 7.46 -9.30
C GLU A 59 -1.01 6.84 -9.83
N ALA A 60 -0.21 6.18 -8.99
CA ALA A 60 1.03 5.51 -9.39
C ALA A 60 0.75 4.32 -10.34
N LEU A 61 -0.30 3.55 -10.07
CA LEU A 61 -0.74 2.46 -10.94
C LEU A 61 -1.27 3.00 -12.27
N LEU A 62 -2.08 4.07 -12.26
CA LEU A 62 -2.55 4.74 -13.47
C LEU A 62 -1.39 5.23 -14.33
N GLY A 63 -0.40 5.90 -13.72
CA GLY A 63 0.80 6.37 -14.41
C GLY A 63 1.63 5.24 -15.00
N PHE A 64 1.77 4.13 -14.27
CA PHE A 64 2.45 2.93 -14.74
C PHE A 64 1.72 2.27 -15.92
N VAL A 65 0.40 2.07 -15.81
CA VAL A 65 -0.44 1.50 -16.88
C VAL A 65 -0.41 2.39 -18.13
N HIS A 66 -0.47 3.71 -17.97
CA HIS A 66 -0.35 4.67 -19.07
C HIS A 66 1.02 4.58 -19.75
N SER A 67 2.10 4.43 -18.97
CA SER A 67 3.47 4.28 -19.48
C SER A 67 3.67 2.98 -20.27
N PHE A 68 2.89 1.93 -19.98
CA PHE A 68 2.94 0.65 -20.68
C PHE A 68 1.92 0.52 -21.83
N GLY A 69 1.17 1.58 -22.16
CA GLY A 69 0.21 1.57 -23.28
C GLY A 69 -0.93 0.56 -23.13
N LEU A 70 -1.12 0.00 -21.93
CA LEU A 70 -2.22 -0.90 -21.63
C LEU A 70 -3.46 -0.03 -21.38
N GLY A 71 -4.21 0.25 -22.45
CA GLY A 71 -5.51 0.90 -22.35
C GLY A 71 -6.49 0.03 -21.57
N THR A 72 -6.51 0.13 -20.25
CA THR A 72 -7.53 -0.52 -19.43
C THR A 72 -8.55 0.53 -19.01
N GLN A 73 -9.74 0.45 -19.59
CA GLN A 73 -10.91 1.15 -19.07
C GLN A 73 -11.06 0.79 -17.60
N ALA A 74 -10.91 1.78 -16.72
CA ALA A 74 -11.19 1.62 -15.30
C ALA A 74 -12.66 1.17 -15.15
N PRO A 75 -12.96 0.09 -14.41
CA PRO A 75 -14.32 -0.25 -14.10
C PRO A 75 -14.87 0.87 -13.22
N LYS A 76 -15.89 1.59 -13.72
CA LYS A 76 -16.64 2.55 -12.92
C LYS A 76 -17.14 1.83 -11.68
N LEU A 77 -16.53 2.13 -10.53
CA LEU A 77 -17.04 1.72 -9.23
C LEU A 77 -18.44 2.35 -9.10
N LYS A 78 -19.48 1.56 -9.36
CA LYS A 78 -20.86 1.95 -9.10
C LYS A 78 -20.95 2.20 -7.60
N LYS A 79 -21.03 3.48 -7.21
CA LYS A 79 -21.60 3.85 -5.92
C LYS A 79 -23.08 3.44 -5.98
N GLU A 80 -23.35 2.27 -5.46
CA GLU A 80 -24.69 1.88 -5.05
C GLU A 80 -25.00 2.59 -3.74
N THR A 81 -25.87 3.59 -3.81
CA THR A 81 -26.64 4.13 -2.69
C THR A 81 -27.91 4.67 -3.36
N ALA A 82 -28.97 3.87 -3.50
CA ALA A 82 -29.92 3.49 -2.46
C ALA A 82 -30.52 4.70 -1.73
N ARG A 83 -31.32 5.52 -2.44
CA ARG A 83 -32.74 5.81 -2.15
C ARG A 83 -33.29 6.87 -3.09
#